data_AF-A0A7Y5GLV5-F1
#
_entry.id   AF-A0A7Y5GLV5-F1
#
_cell.length_a   1.000
_cell.length_b   1.000
_cell.length_c   1.000
_cell.angle_alpha   90.00
_cell.angle_beta   90.00
_cell.angle_gamma   90.00
#
_symmetry.space_group_name_H-M   'P 1'
#
loop_
_entity.id
_entity.type
_entity.pdbx_description
1 polymer ?
#
loop_
_entity_poly.entity_id
_entity_poly.type
_entity_poly.pdbx_seq_one_letter_code
_entity_poly.pdbx_strand_id
1 'polypeptide(L)'
;MPKLKSSYKIFIFLTAVAAAIWLGSYVSRFSAFYNIFAGPELDIRGDLNPESIRGIFFGLLSPLSTSIFSYFSFLVFFYLSVIFSGLNIKRHGWLFISLLMVTLTAPFEIFLIWKYDIEMLYQILSSQFDSLELVSFYIDRIKMFSFMPFVMVLTIITLFGLFIFRPFEMKNDQNEA
;
A
#
# COMPACT_ATOMS: atom_id res chain seq x y z
N MET A 1 -10.12 -30.87 3.37
CA MET A 1 -9.32 -29.68 3.01
C MET A 1 -7.99 -30.14 2.43
N PRO A 2 -7.58 -29.69 1.23
CA PRO A 2 -6.25 -29.97 0.72
C PRO A 2 -5.21 -29.43 1.70
N LYS A 3 -4.20 -30.25 2.04
CA LYS A 3 -3.07 -29.80 2.88
C LYS A 3 -2.31 -28.72 2.12
N LEU A 4 -2.51 -27.46 2.48
CA LEU A 4 -1.74 -26.35 1.95
C LEU A 4 -0.25 -26.56 2.26
N LYS A 5 0.60 -26.34 1.26
CA LYS A 5 2.06 -26.43 1.41
C LYS A 5 2.53 -25.46 2.50
N SER A 6 3.54 -25.85 3.27
CA SER A 6 4.09 -25.02 4.34
C SER A 6 4.64 -23.68 3.81
N SER A 7 5.26 -23.71 2.62
CA SER A 7 5.75 -22.52 1.92
C SER A 7 4.67 -21.49 1.65
N TYR A 8 3.49 -21.91 1.20
CA TYR A 8 2.35 -21.02 0.96
C TYR A 8 1.92 -20.27 2.22
N LYS A 9 1.88 -20.97 3.37
CA LYS A 9 1.50 -20.35 4.65
C LYS A 9 2.49 -19.27 5.07
N ILE A 10 3.79 -19.51 4.85
CA ILE A 10 4.84 -18.53 5.11
C ILE A 10 4.65 -17.31 4.22
N PHE A 11 4.45 -17.50 2.91
CA PHE A 11 4.26 -16.36 2.00
C PHE A 11 3.01 -15.56 2.32
N ILE A 12 1.88 -16.19 2.62
CA ILE A 12 0.68 -15.46 3.07
C ILE A 12 0.92 -14.68 4.35
N PHE A 13 1.62 -15.27 5.32
CA PHE A 13 1.98 -14.57 6.55
C PHE A 13 2.85 -13.34 6.24
N LEU A 14 3.87 -13.48 5.39
CA LEU A 14 4.73 -12.37 4.97
C LEU A 14 3.96 -11.31 4.17
N THR A 15 3.04 -11.71 3.29
CA THR A 15 2.12 -10.81 2.59
C THR A 15 1.27 -10.01 3.58
N ALA A 16 0.69 -10.67 4.58
CA ALA A 16 -0.14 -10.05 5.59
C ALA A 16 0.65 -9.04 6.44
N VAL A 17 1.85 -9.41 6.89
CA VAL A 17 2.75 -8.53 7.64
C VAL A 17 3.17 -7.33 6.80
N ALA A 18 3.61 -7.54 5.56
CA ALA A 18 4.03 -6.46 4.68
C ALA A 18 2.86 -5.51 4.36
N ALA A 19 1.66 -6.04 4.11
CA ALA A 19 0.45 -5.25 3.89
C ALA A 19 0.06 -4.42 5.12
N ALA A 20 0.17 -4.98 6.33
CA ALA A 20 -0.12 -4.26 7.57
C ALA A 20 0.89 -3.14 7.83
N ILE A 21 2.18 -3.39 7.61
CA ILE A 21 3.24 -2.38 7.71
C ILE A 21 3.02 -1.27 6.69
N TRP A 22 2.71 -1.64 5.45
CA TRP A 22 2.38 -0.68 4.39
C TRP A 22 1.20 0.20 4.81
N LEU A 23 0.08 -0.39 5.21
CA LEU A 23 -1.11 0.34 5.62
C LEU A 23 -0.85 1.29 6.81
N GLY A 24 -0.11 0.83 7.82
CA GLY A 24 0.28 1.66 8.97
C GLY A 24 1.16 2.85 8.57
N SER A 25 2.17 2.61 7.74
CA SER A 25 3.04 3.68 7.23
C SER A 25 2.28 4.67 6.33
N TYR A 26 1.36 4.17 5.50
CA TYR A 26 0.52 4.96 4.61
C TYR A 26 -0.38 5.92 5.39
N VAL A 27 -1.08 5.43 6.41
CA VAL A 27 -1.92 6.25 7.31
C VAL A 27 -1.09 7.26 8.10
N SER A 28 0.10 6.86 8.56
CA SER A 28 1.00 7.77 9.28
C SER A 28 1.44 8.95 8.41
N ARG A 29 1.74 8.70 7.12
CA ARG A 29 2.05 9.76 6.15
C ARG A 29 0.88 10.71 5.99
N PHE A 30 -0.32 10.19 5.72
CA PHE A 30 -1.53 11.02 5.58
C PHE A 30 -1.74 11.92 6.80
N SER A 31 -1.58 11.36 8.00
CA SER A 31 -1.72 12.11 9.26
C SER A 31 -0.68 13.22 9.39
N ALA A 32 0.59 12.93 9.09
CA ALA A 32 1.67 13.92 9.15
C ALA A 32 1.49 15.04 8.12
N PHE A 33 1.08 14.72 6.90
CA PHE A 33 0.84 15.71 5.85
C PHE A 33 -0.41 16.56 6.09
N TYR A 34 -1.45 16.00 6.71
CA TYR A 34 -2.64 16.77 7.06
C TYR A 34 -2.30 17.93 8.01
N ASN A 35 -1.24 17.81 8.82
CA ASN A 35 -0.78 18.90 9.68
C ASN A 35 -0.18 20.10 8.91
N ILE A 36 0.15 19.95 7.62
CA ILE A 36 0.68 21.05 6.79
C ILE A 36 -0.46 21.96 6.29
N PHE A 37 -1.66 21.40 6.11
CA PHE A 37 -2.75 22.07 5.42
C PHE A 37 -3.81 22.61 6.37
N ALA A 38 -4.38 23.78 6.06
CA ALA A 38 -5.41 24.43 6.87
C ALA A 38 -6.82 23.88 6.59
N GLY A 39 -7.01 23.19 5.46
CA GLY A 39 -8.31 22.74 5.03
C GLY A 39 -8.26 21.90 3.73
N PRO A 40 -9.44 21.57 3.18
CA PRO A 40 -9.57 20.70 2.01
C PRO A 40 -9.00 21.30 0.71
N GLU A 41 -8.80 22.62 0.67
CA GLU A 41 -8.21 23.33 -0.49
C GLU A 41 -6.69 23.11 -0.61
N LEU A 42 -6.08 22.43 0.37
CA LEU A 42 -4.64 22.16 0.45
C LEU A 42 -3.78 23.44 0.56
N ASP A 43 -4.35 24.49 1.15
CA ASP A 43 -3.59 25.69 1.53
C ASP A 43 -2.70 25.39 2.72
N ILE A 44 -1.45 25.83 2.65
CA ILE A 44 -0.49 25.73 3.75
C ILE A 44 -1.01 26.57 4.92
N ARG A 45 -0.96 26.01 6.13
CA ARG A 45 -1.37 26.76 7.32
C ARG A 45 -0.48 28.00 7.51
N GLY A 46 -1.10 29.14 7.78
CA GLY A 46 -0.40 30.42 7.95
C GLY A 46 0.54 30.49 9.15
N ASP A 47 0.45 29.55 10.10
CA ASP A 47 1.35 29.43 11.25
C ASP A 47 2.65 28.64 10.95
N LEU A 48 2.75 28.02 9.77
CA LEU A 48 3.92 27.24 9.37
C LEU A 48 4.92 28.11 8.59
N ASN A 49 6.16 28.15 9.09
CA ASN A 49 7.29 28.69 8.35
C ASN A 49 8.05 27.57 7.59
N PRO A 50 8.93 27.91 6.63
CA PRO A 50 9.67 26.91 5.85
C PRO A 50 10.44 25.91 6.70
N GLU A 51 11.07 26.34 7.81
CA GLU A 51 11.80 25.45 8.72
C GLU A 51 10.89 24.45 9.43
N SER A 52 9.68 24.84 9.80
CA SER A 52 8.69 23.94 10.40
C SER A 52 8.24 22.87 9.40
N ILE A 53 7.98 23.28 8.15
CA ILE A 53 7.62 22.38 7.05
C ILE A 53 8.77 21.39 6.79
N ARG A 54 10.02 21.89 6.79
CA ARG A 54 11.23 21.08 6.67
C ARG A 54 11.31 20.01 7.76
N GLY A 55 11.04 20.39 9.01
CA GLY A 55 10.97 19.47 10.15
C GLY A 55 9.92 18.37 9.97
N ILE A 56 8.74 18.71 9.44
CA ILE A 56 7.69 17.74 9.12
C ILE A 56 8.17 16.75 8.03
N PHE A 57 8.80 17.24 6.96
CA PHE A 57 9.36 16.36 5.91
C PHE A 57 10.48 15.45 6.41
N PHE A 58 11.35 15.91 7.31
CA PHE A 58 12.32 15.01 7.94
C PHE A 58 11.64 13.94 8.81
N GLY A 59 10.59 14.30 9.56
CA GLY A 59 9.77 13.34 10.29
C GLY A 59 9.08 12.32 9.39
N LEU A 60 8.80 12.68 8.13
CA LEU A 60 8.20 11.81 7.12
C LEU A 60 9.18 10.81 6.50
N LEU A 61 10.49 10.93 6.72
CA LEU A 61 11.48 10.04 6.11
C LEU A 61 11.23 8.56 6.46
N SER A 62 10.96 8.27 7.73
CA SER A 62 10.67 6.92 8.23
C SER A 62 9.38 6.35 7.62
N PRO A 63 8.21 7.01 7.72
CA PRO A 63 6.99 6.45 7.15
C PRO A 63 7.00 6.45 5.61
N LEU A 64 7.68 7.39 4.94
CA LEU A 64 7.87 7.40 3.48
C LEU A 64 8.68 6.19 3.01
N SER A 65 9.88 6.00 3.54
CA SER A 65 10.74 4.86 3.19
C SER A 65 10.07 3.53 3.54
N THR A 66 9.49 3.42 4.73
CA THR A 66 8.75 2.22 5.16
C THR A 66 7.61 1.89 4.20
N SER A 67 6.83 2.89 3.78
CA SER A 67 5.74 2.72 2.80
C SER A 67 6.26 2.18 1.47
N ILE A 68 7.37 2.71 0.95
CA ILE A 68 7.94 2.25 -0.33
C ILE A 68 8.39 0.77 -0.21
N PHE A 69 9.23 0.46 0.77
CA PHE A 69 9.79 -0.88 0.91
C PHE A 69 8.74 -1.94 1.24
N SER A 70 7.80 -1.63 2.13
CA SER A 70 6.73 -2.54 2.51
C SER A 70 5.76 -2.82 1.36
N TYR A 71 5.51 -1.84 0.49
CA TYR A 71 4.65 -2.03 -0.69
C TYR A 71 5.24 -3.04 -1.67
N PHE A 72 6.50 -2.86 -2.05
CA PHE A 72 7.18 -3.80 -2.95
C PHE A 72 7.34 -5.18 -2.31
N SER A 73 7.64 -5.23 -1.01
CA SER A 73 7.67 -6.50 -0.25
C SER A 73 6.30 -7.20 -0.28
N PHE A 74 5.21 -6.46 -0.09
CA PHE A 74 3.85 -6.97 -0.19
C PHE A 74 3.59 -7.58 -1.57
N LEU A 75 3.90 -6.86 -2.66
CA LEU A 75 3.71 -7.37 -4.01
C LEU A 75 4.50 -8.66 -4.26
N VAL A 76 5.79 -8.67 -3.91
CA VAL A 76 6.64 -9.86 -4.07
C VAL A 76 6.07 -11.05 -3.30
N PHE A 77 5.79 -10.89 -2.00
CA PHE A 77 5.26 -11.99 -1.21
C PHE A 77 3.87 -12.43 -1.67
N PHE A 78 3.02 -11.51 -2.11
CA PHE A 78 1.70 -11.82 -2.65
C PHE A 78 1.81 -12.69 -3.89
N TYR A 79 2.59 -12.29 -4.89
CA TYR A 79 2.75 -13.09 -6.12
C TYR A 79 3.43 -14.43 -5.84
N LEU A 80 4.42 -14.47 -4.94
CA LEU A 80 4.99 -15.74 -4.48
C LEU A 80 3.94 -16.62 -3.80
N SER A 81 3.05 -16.06 -2.97
CA SER A 81 1.98 -16.84 -2.35
C SER A 81 1.04 -17.46 -3.39
N VAL A 82 0.71 -16.73 -4.46
CA VAL A 82 -0.14 -17.23 -5.55
C VAL A 82 0.56 -18.37 -6.28
N ILE A 83 1.84 -18.20 -6.64
CA ILE A 83 2.65 -19.20 -7.34
C ILE A 83 2.84 -20.47 -6.47
N PHE A 84 3.22 -20.31 -5.20
CA PHE A 84 3.50 -21.44 -4.31
C PHE A 84 2.26 -22.11 -3.71
N SER A 85 1.07 -21.50 -3.87
CA SER A 85 -0.19 -22.11 -3.44
C SER A 85 -0.41 -23.49 -4.07
N GLY A 86 0.02 -23.66 -5.32
CA GLY A 86 -0.31 -24.85 -6.12
C GLY A 86 -1.81 -25.05 -6.33
N LEU A 87 -2.62 -24.04 -6.03
CA LEU A 87 -4.07 -24.07 -6.15
C LEU A 87 -4.46 -23.70 -7.59
N ASN A 88 -5.49 -24.38 -8.12
CA ASN A 88 -6.07 -23.96 -9.39
C ASN A 88 -6.87 -22.68 -9.13
N ILE A 89 -6.34 -21.54 -9.56
CA ILE A 89 -6.91 -20.21 -9.33
C ILE A 89 -8.39 -20.16 -9.77
N LYS A 90 -8.77 -20.89 -10.83
CA LYS A 90 -10.15 -20.95 -11.32
C LYS A 90 -11.13 -21.64 -10.36
N ARG A 91 -10.64 -22.53 -9.49
CA ARG A 91 -11.47 -23.25 -8.49
C ARG A 91 -11.54 -22.55 -7.13
N HIS A 92 -10.63 -21.61 -6.88
CA HIS A 92 -10.55 -20.86 -5.63
C HIS A 92 -10.85 -19.38 -5.91
N GLY A 93 -12.15 -19.04 -5.93
CA GLY A 93 -12.62 -17.71 -6.33
C GLY A 93 -12.00 -16.58 -5.50
N TRP A 94 -11.80 -16.78 -4.19
CA TRP A 94 -11.12 -15.80 -3.35
C TRP A 94 -9.68 -15.50 -3.82
N LEU A 95 -8.91 -16.51 -4.24
CA LEU A 95 -7.53 -16.31 -4.70
C LEU A 95 -7.50 -15.58 -6.04
N PHE A 96 -8.45 -15.91 -6.93
CA PHE A 96 -8.62 -15.23 -8.20
C PHE A 96 -8.99 -13.75 -8.01
N ILE A 97 -9.97 -13.47 -7.15
CA ILE A 97 -10.39 -12.09 -6.84
C ILE A 97 -9.23 -11.33 -6.21
N SER A 98 -8.52 -11.92 -5.25
CA SER A 98 -7.33 -11.32 -4.65
C SER A 98 -6.28 -10.95 -5.71
N LEU A 99 -5.99 -11.87 -6.64
CA LEU A 99 -5.02 -11.63 -7.71
C LEU A 99 -5.46 -10.47 -8.60
N LEU A 100 -6.72 -10.48 -9.04
CA LEU A 100 -7.29 -9.45 -9.89
C LEU A 100 -7.26 -8.07 -9.20
N MET A 101 -7.68 -7.99 -7.93
CA MET A 101 -7.65 -6.74 -7.18
C MET A 101 -6.22 -6.17 -7.10
N VAL A 102 -5.25 -6.99 -6.66
CA VAL A 102 -3.86 -6.54 -6.52
C VAL A 102 -3.27 -6.13 -7.87
N THR A 103 -3.45 -6.94 -8.91
CA THR A 103 -2.90 -6.64 -10.24
C THR A 103 -3.52 -5.39 -10.86
N LEU A 104 -4.81 -5.11 -10.63
CA LEU A 104 -5.45 -3.90 -11.13
C LEU A 104 -5.04 -2.65 -10.35
N THR A 105 -4.88 -2.73 -9.03
CA THR A 105 -4.51 -1.56 -8.22
C THR A 105 -3.01 -1.28 -8.23
N ALA A 106 -2.17 -2.29 -8.44
CA ALA A 106 -0.72 -2.15 -8.32
C ALA A 106 -0.07 -1.09 -9.23
N PRO A 107 -0.41 -0.99 -10.52
CA PRO A 107 0.18 0.00 -11.41
C PRO A 107 0.03 1.44 -10.92
N PHE A 108 -1.10 1.76 -10.27
CA PHE A 108 -1.38 3.11 -9.79
C PHE A 108 -0.45 3.50 -8.64
N GLU A 109 -0.24 2.63 -7.66
CA GLU A 109 0.65 2.93 -6.54
C GLU A 109 2.12 2.84 -6.91
N ILE A 110 2.50 1.90 -7.78
CA ILE A 110 3.84 1.86 -8.35
C ILE A 110 4.13 3.18 -9.05
N PHE A 111 3.18 3.70 -9.84
CA PHE A 111 3.32 4.98 -10.50
C PHE A 111 3.46 6.14 -9.49
N LEU A 112 2.60 6.23 -8.47
CA LEU A 112 2.67 7.28 -7.46
C LEU A 112 3.99 7.23 -6.68
N ILE A 113 4.45 6.04 -6.33
CA ILE A 113 5.73 5.82 -5.66
C ILE A 113 6.88 6.29 -6.54
N TRP A 114 6.91 5.84 -7.79
CA TRP A 114 8.01 6.13 -8.71
C TRP A 114 8.07 7.60 -9.09
N LYS A 115 6.91 8.22 -9.33
CA LYS A 115 6.83 9.61 -9.79
C LYS A 115 7.05 10.63 -8.67
N TYR A 116 6.57 10.36 -7.46
CA TYR A 116 6.57 11.33 -6.36
C TYR A 116 7.35 10.85 -5.15
N ASP A 117 7.11 9.64 -4.65
CA ASP A 117 7.67 9.22 -3.35
C ASP A 117 9.18 9.01 -3.38
N ILE A 118 9.74 8.49 -4.48
CA ILE A 118 11.19 8.35 -4.65
C ILE A 118 11.89 9.71 -4.73
N GLU A 119 11.32 10.65 -5.49
CA GLU A 119 11.86 12.00 -5.64
C GLU A 119 11.82 12.75 -4.30
N MET A 120 10.69 12.71 -3.60
CA MET A 120 10.58 13.29 -2.25
C MET A 120 11.60 12.66 -1.31
N LEU A 121 11.76 11.34 -1.32
CA LEU A 121 12.73 10.65 -0.46
C LEU A 121 14.17 11.10 -0.76
N TYR A 122 14.52 11.21 -2.05
CA TYR A 122 15.84 11.66 -2.49
C TYR A 122 16.14 13.09 -2.03
N GLN A 123 15.20 14.01 -2.22
CA GLN A 123 15.33 15.41 -1.81
C GLN A 123 15.47 15.56 -0.28
N ILE A 124 14.70 14.81 0.50
CA ILE A 124 14.80 14.85 1.96
C ILE A 124 16.16 14.30 2.42
N LEU A 125 16.63 13.19 1.82
CA LEU A 125 17.92 12.57 2.16
C LEU A 125 19.11 13.44 1.79
N SER A 126 19.06 14.16 0.67
CA SER A 126 20.12 15.09 0.26
C SER A 126 20.21 16.32 1.17
N SER A 127 19.19 16.55 2.01
CA SER A 127 19.04 17.75 2.86
C SER A 127 19.03 19.07 2.09
N GLN A 128 18.97 19.02 0.76
CA GLN A 128 18.98 20.16 -0.15
C GLN A 128 17.64 20.20 -0.87
N PHE A 129 16.64 20.77 -0.22
CA PHE A 129 15.30 20.90 -0.79
C PHE A 129 14.64 22.21 -0.40
N ASP A 130 13.88 22.77 -1.32
CA ASP A 130 12.92 23.82 -1.02
C ASP A 130 11.68 23.18 -0.40
N SER A 131 11.30 23.65 0.79
CA SER A 131 10.16 23.09 1.53
C SER A 131 8.83 23.32 0.81
N LEU A 132 8.68 24.43 0.10
CA LEU A 132 7.47 24.73 -0.66
C LEU A 132 7.40 23.91 -1.95
N GLU A 133 8.54 23.64 -2.58
CA GLU A 133 8.62 22.74 -3.73
C GLU A 133 8.20 21.31 -3.34
N LEU A 134 8.70 20.78 -2.22
CA LEU A 134 8.26 19.47 -1.71
C LEU A 134 6.76 19.42 -1.36
N VAL A 135 6.20 20.51 -0.83
CA VAL A 135 4.74 20.61 -0.63
C VAL A 135 4.03 20.51 -1.96
N SER A 136 4.50 21.19 -3.00
CA SER A 136 3.89 21.12 -4.34
C SER A 136 3.91 19.70 -4.92
N PHE A 137 5.03 18.97 -4.79
CA PHE A 137 5.11 17.55 -5.17
C PHE A 137 4.09 16.69 -4.45
N TYR A 138 3.90 16.93 -3.14
CA TYR A 138 2.92 16.18 -2.37
C TYR A 138 1.47 16.52 -2.75
N ILE A 139 1.17 17.79 -3.00
CA ILE A 139 -0.14 18.22 -3.50
C ILE A 139 -0.43 17.54 -4.85
N ASP A 140 0.54 17.53 -5.76
CA ASP A 140 0.41 16.86 -7.06
C ASP A 140 0.18 15.36 -6.90
N ARG A 141 0.87 14.72 -5.95
CA ARG A 141 0.63 13.31 -5.59
C ARG A 141 -0.81 13.08 -5.10
N ILE A 142 -1.36 13.95 -4.25
CA ILE A 142 -2.75 13.82 -3.77
C ILE A 142 -3.74 13.99 -4.92
N LYS A 143 -3.52 14.98 -5.79
CA LYS A 143 -4.40 15.27 -6.92
C LYS A 143 -4.35 14.16 -7.97
N MET A 144 -3.18 13.57 -8.19
CA MET A 144 -2.98 12.47 -9.11
C MET A 144 -3.67 11.21 -8.58
N PHE A 145 -4.70 10.75 -9.28
CA PHE A 145 -5.50 9.59 -8.86
C PHE A 145 -6.07 9.71 -7.44
N SER A 146 -6.65 10.86 -7.10
CA SER A 146 -7.13 11.21 -5.75
C SER A 146 -7.97 10.14 -5.02
N PHE A 147 -8.70 9.30 -5.75
CA PHE A 147 -9.50 8.21 -5.16
C PHE A 147 -8.72 6.89 -4.95
N MET A 148 -7.58 6.70 -5.63
CA MET A 148 -6.82 5.45 -5.58
C MET A 148 -6.23 5.11 -4.21
N PRO A 149 -5.73 6.08 -3.41
CA PRO A 149 -5.34 5.82 -2.02
C PRO A 149 -6.44 5.10 -1.21
N PHE A 150 -7.68 5.54 -1.35
CA PHE A 150 -8.83 4.92 -0.67
C PHE A 150 -9.12 3.52 -1.21
N VAL A 151 -9.14 3.36 -2.54
CA VAL A 151 -9.36 2.05 -3.18
C VAL A 151 -8.33 1.03 -2.74
N MET A 152 -7.07 1.43 -2.57
CA MET A 152 -6.03 0.52 -2.10
C MET A 152 -6.16 0.14 -0.65
N VAL A 153 -6.45 1.08 0.25
CA VAL A 153 -6.71 0.76 1.66
C VAL A 153 -7.85 -0.24 1.77
N LEU A 154 -8.94 -0.02 1.04
CA LEU A 154 -10.07 -0.96 0.97
C LEU A 154 -9.68 -2.30 0.36
N THR A 155 -8.81 -2.30 -0.67
CA THR A 155 -8.29 -3.52 -1.29
C THR A 155 -7.49 -4.35 -0.28
N ILE A 156 -6.58 -3.73 0.46
CA ILE A 156 -5.79 -4.43 1.49
C ILE A 156 -6.69 -4.99 2.60
N ILE A 157 -7.66 -4.21 3.08
CA ILE A 157 -8.64 -4.70 4.09
C ILE A 157 -9.42 -5.89 3.55
N THR A 158 -9.87 -5.82 2.29
CA THR A 158 -10.61 -6.90 1.62
C THR A 158 -9.75 -8.15 1.46
N LEU A 159 -8.46 -8.01 1.12
CA LEU A 159 -7.52 -9.11 1.01
C LEU A 159 -7.37 -9.88 2.33
N PHE A 160 -7.31 -9.17 3.47
CA PHE A 160 -7.30 -9.83 4.77
C PHE A 160 -8.56 -10.68 4.98
N GLY A 161 -9.73 -10.12 4.66
CA GLY A 161 -11.00 -10.86 4.72
C GLY A 161 -11.00 -12.10 3.81
N LEU A 162 -10.54 -11.96 2.56
CA LEU A 162 -10.49 -13.07 1.59
C LEU A 162 -9.54 -14.18 2.04
N PHE A 163 -8.39 -13.85 2.64
CA PHE A 163 -7.43 -14.85 3.12
C PHE A 163 -7.88 -15.59 4.38
N ILE A 164 -8.62 -14.91 5.27
CA ILE A 164 -9.16 -15.47 6.52
C ILE A 164 -10.39 -16.33 6.22
N PHE A 165 -11.41 -15.77 5.57
CA PHE A 165 -12.69 -16.44 5.38
C PHE A 165 -12.72 -17.36 4.17
N ARG A 166 -11.88 -17.10 3.16
CA ARG A 166 -11.80 -17.87 1.91
C ARG A 166 -13.17 -18.14 1.28
N PRO A 167 -13.99 -17.09 1.07
CA PRO A 167 -15.28 -17.26 0.42
C PRO A 167 -15.09 -17.81 -1.00
N PHE A 168 -16.11 -18.45 -1.57
CA PHE A 168 -16.06 -18.97 -2.95
C PHE A 168 -15.06 -20.10 -3.19
N GLU A 169 -14.71 -20.86 -2.14
CA GLU A 169 -14.08 -22.17 -2.32
C GLU A 169 -15.16 -23.15 -2.80
N MET A 170 -15.04 -23.65 -4.04
CA MET A 170 -15.94 -24.69 -4.53
C MET A 170 -15.75 -25.94 -3.65
N LYS A 171 -16.80 -26.36 -2.93
CA LYS A 171 -16.82 -27.70 -2.31
C LYS A 171 -16.82 -28.73 -3.45
N ASN A 172 -16.00 -29.75 -3.31
CA ASN A 172 -16.12 -30.92 -4.19
C ASN A 172 -17.44 -31.62 -3.82
N ASP A 173 -18.42 -31.61 -4.73
CA ASP A 173 -19.67 -32.38 -4.65
C ASP A 173 -19.46 -33.90 -4.82
N GLN A 174 -18.32 -34.44 -4.36
CA GLN A 174 -17.96 -35.86 -4.56
C GLN A 174 -18.03 -36.71 -3.29
N ASN A 175 -18.52 -36.18 -2.17
CA ASN A 175 -18.69 -36.94 -0.92
C ASN A 175 -20.12 -36.89 -0.34
N GLU A 176 -21.12 -36.45 -1.11
CA GLU A 176 -22.54 -36.51 -0.72
C GLU A 176 -23.33 -37.25 -1.80
N ALA A 177 -23.07 -38.55 -1.95
CA ALA A 177 -23.96 -39.52 -2.60
C ALA A 177 -23.69 -40.92 -2.04
#